data_AF-A0A2V4B8N3-F1
#
_entry.id   AF-A0A2V4B8N3-F1
#
_cell.length_a   1.000
_cell.length_b   1.000
_cell.length_c   1.000
_cell.angle_alpha   90.00
_cell.angle_beta   90.00
_cell.angle_gamma   90.00
#
_symmetry.space_group_name_H-M   'P 1'
#
loop_
_entity.id
_entity.type
_entity.pdbx_description
1 polymer ?
#
loop_
_entity_poly.entity_id
_entity_poly.type
_entity_poly.pdbx_seq_one_letter_code
_entity_poly.pdbx_strand_id
1 'polypeptide(L)'
;MSEQITATVQALPAAVHPDYADVRDRRLAETLTAEDAAELTGFDPLERLTCRTHRRWVHECISSRLHVFAVTGHRWCRRCASEASVAVDELTWQVRVSCQRCGQAPEGAATRQIVRTCRASMAAARGCAA
;
A
#
# COMPACT_ATOMS: atom_id res chain seq x y z
N MET A 1 13.30 5.27 48.68
CA MET A 1 12.95 3.83 48.59
C MET A 1 11.46 3.79 48.30
N SER A 2 11.05 3.74 47.03
CA SER A 2 10.54 2.52 46.35
C SER A 2 9.12 2.88 45.89
N GLU A 3 8.58 2.59 44.71
CA GLU A 3 8.99 1.87 43.51
C GLU A 3 8.11 2.44 42.38
N GLN A 4 8.68 2.77 41.22
CA GLN A 4 7.89 3.08 40.02
C GLN A 4 7.63 1.78 39.27
N ILE A 5 6.36 1.38 39.15
CA ILE A 5 5.92 0.28 38.31
C ILE A 5 5.85 0.79 36.87
N THR A 6 6.90 0.57 36.08
CA THR A 6 6.87 0.75 34.63
C THR A 6 6.17 -0.45 34.01
N ALA A 7 4.85 -0.37 33.84
CA ALA A 7 4.10 -1.33 33.05
C ALA A 7 4.43 -1.12 31.57
N THR A 8 5.34 -1.92 31.02
CA THR A 8 5.49 -2.08 29.58
C THR A 8 4.23 -2.74 29.05
N VAL A 9 3.27 -1.95 28.57
CA VAL A 9 2.11 -2.46 27.83
C VAL A 9 2.64 -2.94 26.48
N GLN A 10 3.00 -4.22 26.40
CA GLN A 10 3.05 -4.90 25.11
C GLN A 10 1.63 -4.85 24.55
N ALA A 11 1.42 -4.04 23.52
CA ALA A 11 0.17 -4.02 22.78
C ALA A 11 -0.11 -5.44 22.28
N LEU A 12 -1.18 -6.05 22.79
CA LEU A 12 -1.77 -7.25 22.18
C LEU A 12 -1.97 -6.93 20.69
N PRO A 13 -1.63 -7.85 19.76
CA PRO A 13 -1.94 -7.61 18.35
C PRO A 13 -3.42 -7.32 18.27
N ALA A 14 -3.77 -6.14 17.74
CA ALA A 14 -5.16 -5.74 17.56
C ALA A 14 -5.86 -6.90 16.87
N ALA A 15 -6.96 -7.38 17.47
CA ALA A 15 -7.72 -8.47 16.89
C ALA A 15 -8.07 -8.10 15.44
N VAL A 16 -7.84 -9.03 14.51
CA VAL A 16 -8.16 -8.82 13.08
C VAL A 16 -9.63 -8.42 12.98
N HIS A 17 -9.89 -7.35 12.23
CA HIS A 17 -11.25 -6.86 12.04
C HIS A 17 -12.12 -7.96 11.39
N PRO A 18 -13.39 -8.14 11.82
CA PRO A 18 -14.26 -9.21 11.30
C PRO A 18 -14.38 -9.26 9.78
N ASP A 19 -14.30 -8.11 9.11
CA ASP A 19 -14.34 -8.00 7.65
C ASP A 19 -13.19 -8.74 6.93
N TYR A 20 -12.12 -9.05 7.66
CA TYR A 20 -10.91 -9.71 7.15
C TYR A 20 -10.70 -11.12 7.75
N ALA A 21 -11.70 -11.68 8.42
CA ALA A 21 -11.59 -13.00 9.04
C ALA A 21 -11.36 -14.15 8.03
N ASP A 22 -11.75 -13.95 6.77
CA ASP A 22 -11.56 -14.89 5.66
C ASP A 22 -10.19 -14.76 4.95
N VAL A 23 -9.42 -13.73 5.26
CA VAL A 23 -8.10 -13.49 4.67
C VAL A 23 -7.09 -14.47 5.28
N ARG A 24 -6.59 -15.40 4.45
CA ARG A 24 -5.67 -16.47 4.89
C ARG A 24 -4.30 -15.96 5.32
N ASP A 25 -3.79 -14.93 4.64
CA ASP A 25 -2.54 -14.29 5.04
C ASP A 25 -2.81 -13.44 6.30
N ARG A 26 -2.36 -13.96 7.45
CA ARG A 26 -2.55 -13.31 8.75
C ARG A 26 -1.93 -11.92 8.79
N ARG A 27 -0.78 -11.74 8.14
CA ARG A 27 -0.07 -10.45 8.14
C ARG A 27 -0.83 -9.42 7.31
N LEU A 28 -1.35 -9.85 6.16
CA LEU A 28 -2.22 -9.02 5.33
C LEU A 28 -3.48 -8.61 6.11
N ALA A 29 -4.13 -9.54 6.81
CA ALA A 29 -5.34 -9.28 7.60
C ALA A 29 -5.08 -8.28 8.75
N GLU A 30 -3.96 -8.43 9.45
CA GLU A 30 -3.51 -7.49 10.50
C GLU A 30 -3.21 -6.11 9.92
N THR A 31 -2.49 -6.05 8.80
CA THR A 31 -2.12 -4.77 8.16
C THR A 31 -3.36 -4.03 7.62
N LEU A 32 -4.29 -4.75 6.98
CA LEU A 32 -5.59 -4.20 6.57
C LEU A 32 -6.35 -3.58 7.75
N THR A 33 -6.40 -4.31 8.88
CA THR A 33 -7.05 -3.85 10.11
C THR A 33 -6.38 -2.59 10.67
N ALA A 34 -5.05 -2.59 10.74
CA ALA A 34 -4.28 -1.47 11.28
C ALA A 34 -4.40 -0.22 10.40
N GLU A 35 -4.34 -0.37 9.08
CA GLU A 35 -4.49 0.74 8.14
C GLU A 35 -5.90 1.33 8.17
N ASP A 36 -6.95 0.51 8.26
CA ASP A 36 -8.32 0.99 8.42
C ASP A 36 -8.49 1.83 9.69
N ALA A 37 -7.89 1.39 10.80
CA ALA A 37 -7.90 2.17 12.04
C ALA A 37 -7.09 3.47 11.93
N ALA A 38 -5.93 3.42 11.26
CA ALA A 38 -5.07 4.58 11.07
C ALA A 38 -5.71 5.65 10.17
N GLU A 39 -6.46 5.25 9.14
CA GLU A 39 -7.18 6.17 8.25
C GLU A 39 -8.19 7.04 9.01
N LEU A 40 -8.86 6.48 10.04
CA LEU A 40 -9.77 7.25 10.89
C LEU A 40 -9.07 8.39 11.64
N THR A 41 -7.75 8.32 11.77
CA THR A 41 -6.91 9.34 12.41
C THR A 41 -6.10 10.18 11.42
N GLY A 42 -6.38 10.06 10.12
CA GLY A 42 -5.79 10.90 9.07
C GLY A 42 -4.63 10.29 8.29
N PHE A 43 -4.41 8.97 8.39
CA PHE A 43 -3.49 8.27 7.47
C PHE A 43 -3.96 8.42 6.02
N ASP A 44 -3.04 8.74 5.10
CA ASP A 44 -3.35 8.93 3.68
C ASP A 44 -3.69 7.57 3.02
N PRO A 45 -4.90 7.40 2.46
CA PRO A 45 -5.27 6.16 1.77
C PRO A 45 -4.37 5.80 0.58
N LEU A 46 -3.66 6.79 -0.01
CA LEU A 46 -2.71 6.54 -1.10
C LEU A 46 -1.34 6.02 -0.60
N GLU A 47 -1.09 6.06 0.71
CA GLU A 47 0.11 5.49 1.34
C GLU A 47 -0.10 4.09 1.90
N ARG A 48 -1.31 3.51 1.77
CA ARG A 48 -1.59 2.13 2.17
C ARG A 48 -0.70 1.12 1.47
N LEU A 49 -0.18 0.18 2.24
CA LEU A 49 0.52 -1.01 1.78
C LEU A 49 -0.44 -2.10 1.33
N THR A 50 -1.69 -2.05 1.77
CA THR A 50 -2.73 -3.02 1.40
C THR A 50 -3.88 -2.36 0.63
N CYS A 51 -4.57 -3.15 -0.18
CA CYS A 51 -5.78 -2.73 -0.85
C CYS A 51 -6.99 -3.33 -0.15
N ARG A 52 -7.78 -2.47 0.51
CA ARG A 52 -9.07 -2.86 1.13
C ARG A 52 -10.04 -3.50 0.15
N THR A 53 -10.14 -2.95 -1.07
CA THR A 53 -11.08 -3.42 -2.10
C THR A 53 -10.78 -4.84 -2.58
N HIS A 54 -9.51 -5.14 -2.85
CA HIS A 54 -9.10 -6.46 -3.35
C HIS A 54 -8.68 -7.42 -2.24
N ARG A 55 -8.55 -6.93 -0.99
CA ARG A 55 -8.01 -7.66 0.17
C ARG A 55 -6.68 -8.33 -0.16
N ARG A 56 -5.75 -7.53 -0.67
CA ARG A 56 -4.43 -7.93 -1.20
C ARG A 56 -3.37 -6.92 -0.80
N TRP A 57 -2.10 -7.30 -0.91
CA TRP A 57 -1.02 -6.32 -0.86
C TRP A 57 -1.12 -5.40 -2.08
N VAL A 58 -0.89 -4.09 -1.92
CA VAL A 58 -1.13 -3.13 -3.02
C VAL A 58 -0.29 -3.46 -4.26
N HIS A 59 0.93 -3.96 -4.08
CA HIS A 59 1.82 -4.33 -5.19
C HIS A 59 1.26 -5.49 -6.04
N GLU A 60 0.36 -6.33 -5.49
CA GLU A 60 -0.28 -7.44 -6.21
C GLU A 60 -1.46 -6.99 -7.07
N CYS A 61 -2.04 -5.81 -6.79
CA CYS A 61 -3.25 -5.34 -7.48
C CYS A 61 -3.14 -3.95 -8.10
N ILE A 62 -2.06 -3.20 -7.88
CA ILE A 62 -1.86 -1.82 -8.35
C ILE A 62 -2.06 -1.63 -9.85
N SER A 63 -1.82 -2.67 -10.65
CA SER A 63 -2.02 -2.65 -12.10
C SER A 63 -3.51 -2.59 -12.51
N SER A 64 -4.44 -2.90 -11.60
CA SER A 64 -5.89 -2.85 -11.81
C SER A 64 -6.38 -1.44 -12.15
N ARG A 65 -7.37 -1.37 -13.05
CA ARG A 65 -8.04 -0.11 -13.42
C ARG A 65 -8.73 0.58 -12.25
N LEU A 66 -9.08 -0.16 -11.19
CA LEU A 66 -9.67 0.41 -9.97
C LEU A 66 -8.70 1.32 -9.20
N HIS A 67 -7.41 1.32 -9.55
CA HIS A 67 -6.40 2.21 -8.96
C HIS A 67 -6.01 3.36 -9.90
N VAL A 68 -6.80 3.66 -10.93
CA VAL A 68 -6.57 4.86 -11.74
C VAL A 68 -7.34 6.02 -11.13
N PHE A 69 -6.62 7.04 -10.65
CA PHE A 69 -7.23 8.27 -10.15
C PHE A 69 -6.68 9.47 -10.93
N ALA A 70 -7.35 9.80 -12.04
CA ALA A 70 -6.91 10.87 -12.94
C ALA A 70 -6.78 12.23 -12.24
N VAL A 71 -7.67 12.51 -11.27
CA VAL A 71 -7.69 13.77 -10.50
C VAL A 71 -6.40 13.96 -9.69
N THR A 72 -5.99 12.94 -8.94
CA THR A 72 -4.77 12.99 -8.12
C THR A 72 -3.49 12.72 -8.94
N GLY A 73 -3.65 12.23 -10.17
CA GLY A 73 -2.55 11.83 -11.04
C GLY A 73 -2.03 10.40 -10.77
N HIS A 74 -2.67 9.66 -9.87
CA HIS A 74 -2.28 8.29 -9.55
C HIS A 74 -2.57 7.38 -10.75
N ARG A 75 -1.52 6.70 -11.23
CA ARG A 75 -1.51 5.90 -12.48
C ARG A 75 -2.04 6.67 -13.70
N TRP A 76 -1.73 7.97 -13.79
CA TRP A 76 -2.22 8.81 -14.87
C TRP A 76 -1.11 9.60 -15.56
N CYS A 77 -1.07 9.54 -16.89
CA CYS A 77 -0.21 10.39 -17.69
C CYS A 77 -0.95 11.68 -18.08
N ARG A 78 -0.57 12.82 -17.48
CA ARG A 78 -1.18 14.12 -17.80
C ARG A 78 -0.93 14.56 -19.24
N ARG A 79 0.25 14.26 -19.80
CA ARG A 79 0.62 14.63 -21.17
C ARG A 79 -0.26 13.93 -22.22
N CYS A 80 -0.55 12.66 -22.01
CA CYS A 80 -1.32 11.84 -22.96
C CYS A 80 -2.80 11.72 -22.61
N ALA A 81 -3.21 12.28 -21.46
CA ALA A 81 -4.55 12.12 -20.88
C ALA A 81 -5.00 10.64 -20.87
N SER A 82 -4.13 9.75 -20.37
CA SER A 82 -4.38 8.31 -20.39
C SER A 82 -3.86 7.60 -19.14
N GLU A 83 -4.41 6.41 -18.88
CA GLU A 83 -3.91 5.48 -17.86
C GLU A 83 -2.42 5.17 -18.09
N ALA A 84 -1.67 5.13 -17.00
CA ALA A 84 -0.33 4.60 -16.94
C ALA A 84 -0.36 3.21 -16.30
N SER A 85 0.37 2.27 -16.89
CA SER A 85 0.55 0.93 -16.33
C SER A 85 1.60 0.96 -15.22
N VAL A 86 1.46 0.03 -14.27
CA VAL A 86 2.44 -0.24 -13.24
C VAL A 86 2.84 -1.71 -13.37
N ALA A 87 4.12 -1.95 -13.61
CA ALA A 87 4.71 -3.27 -13.59
C ALA A 87 5.51 -3.43 -12.29
N VAL A 88 5.25 -4.52 -11.57
CA VAL A 88 5.95 -4.91 -10.35
C VAL A 88 6.68 -6.21 -10.62
N ASP A 89 7.98 -6.22 -10.34
CA ASP A 89 8.81 -7.42 -10.34
C ASP A 89 9.24 -7.67 -8.89
N GLU A 90 8.62 -8.69 -8.27
CA GLU A 90 8.87 -9.07 -6.89
C GLU A 90 10.16 -9.87 -6.69
N LEU A 91 10.75 -10.40 -7.78
CA LEU A 91 12.02 -11.11 -7.74
C LEU A 91 13.18 -10.11 -7.73
N THR A 92 13.12 -9.08 -8.58
CA THR A 92 14.15 -8.04 -8.68
C THR A 92 13.84 -6.77 -7.90
N TRP A 93 12.70 -6.71 -7.21
CA TRP A 93 12.22 -5.57 -6.42
C TRP A 93 12.05 -4.27 -7.23
N GLN A 94 11.76 -4.41 -8.51
CA GLN A 94 11.57 -3.27 -9.40
C GLN A 94 10.09 -2.91 -9.52
N VAL A 95 9.82 -1.61 -9.47
CA VAL A 95 8.50 -1.05 -9.74
C VAL A 95 8.67 -0.01 -10.84
N ARG A 96 7.97 -0.20 -11.95
CA ARG A 96 8.03 0.69 -13.12
C ARG A 96 6.64 1.19 -13.46
N VAL A 97 6.51 2.51 -13.59
CA VAL A 97 5.30 3.17 -14.07
C VAL A 97 5.55 3.68 -15.48
N SER A 98 4.66 3.38 -16.43
CA SER A 98 4.80 3.82 -17.82
C SER A 98 3.46 4.15 -18.46
N CYS A 99 3.42 5.26 -19.20
CA CYS A 99 2.27 5.60 -20.03
C CYS A 99 2.15 4.61 -21.20
N GLN A 100 0.96 4.04 -21.40
CA GLN A 100 0.72 3.09 -22.50
C GLN A 100 0.66 3.75 -23.88
N ARG A 101 0.66 5.10 -23.95
CA ARG A 101 0.68 5.85 -25.21
C ARG A 101 2.08 6.33 -25.61
N CYS A 102 2.78 7.04 -24.73
CA CYS A 102 4.08 7.61 -25.05
C CYS A 102 5.28 6.78 -24.54
N GLY A 103 5.03 5.72 -23.77
CA GLY A 103 6.08 4.87 -23.18
C GLY A 103 6.84 5.50 -22.01
N GLN A 104 6.70 6.81 -21.79
CA GLN A 104 7.41 7.53 -20.74
C GLN A 104 6.78 7.30 -19.37
N ALA A 105 7.60 7.33 -18.32
CA ALA A 105 7.10 7.37 -16.95
C ALA A 105 6.41 8.72 -16.70
N PRO A 106 5.15 8.76 -16.24
CA PRO A 106 4.54 10.01 -15.82
C PRO A 106 5.37 10.65 -14.71
N GLU A 107 5.72 11.91 -14.84
CA GLU A 107 6.48 12.64 -13.82
C GLU A 107 5.55 13.11 -12.69
N GLY A 108 6.08 13.17 -11.46
CA GLY A 108 5.42 13.84 -10.34
C GLY A 108 5.36 13.03 -9.06
N ALA A 109 4.68 13.61 -8.06
CA ALA A 109 4.56 13.05 -6.72
C ALA A 109 3.82 11.71 -6.71
N ALA A 110 2.74 11.57 -7.47
CA ALA A 110 1.94 10.34 -7.53
C ALA A 110 2.75 9.14 -8.04
N THR A 111 3.57 9.31 -9.09
CA THR A 111 4.44 8.23 -9.58
C THR A 111 5.48 7.81 -8.54
N ARG A 112 6.08 8.78 -7.84
CA ARG A 112 7.03 8.48 -6.76
C ARG A 112 6.34 7.78 -5.59
N GLN A 113 5.13 8.18 -5.25
CA GLN A 113 4.31 7.54 -4.23
C GLN A 113 4.06 6.08 -4.60
N ILE A 114 3.52 5.79 -5.78
CA ILE A 114 3.30 4.41 -6.28
C ILE A 114 4.54 3.55 -6.11
N VAL A 115 5.71 4.03 -6.56
CA VAL A 115 6.96 3.28 -6.48
C VAL A 115 7.36 3.00 -5.03
N ARG A 116 7.26 4.00 -4.14
CA ARG A 116 7.58 3.83 -2.71
C ARG A 116 6.60 2.87 -2.04
N THR A 117 5.30 3.09 -2.19
CA THR A 117 4.25 2.30 -1.55
C THR A 117 4.27 0.85 -2.02
N CYS A 118 4.50 0.59 -3.31
CA CYS A 118 4.65 -0.80 -3.81
C CYS A 118 5.89 -1.49 -3.23
N ARG A 119 7.02 -0.79 -3.10
CA ARG A 119 8.23 -1.35 -2.47
C ARG A 119 8.02 -1.63 -0.98
N ALA A 120 7.42 -0.69 -0.26
CA ALA A 120 7.07 -0.89 1.15
C ALA A 120 6.07 -2.03 1.33
N SER A 121 5.12 -2.19 0.39
CA SER A 121 4.18 -3.29 0.37
C SER A 121 4.86 -4.65 0.17
N MET A 122 5.83 -4.76 -0.75
CA MET A 122 6.64 -5.98 -0.91
C MET A 122 7.47 -6.29 0.34
N ALA A 123 8.04 -5.28 1.00
CA ALA A 123 8.78 -5.43 2.25
C ALA A 123 7.90 -5.93 3.39
N ALA A 124 6.73 -5.30 3.57
CA ALA A 124 5.76 -5.73 4.55
C ALA A 124 5.29 -7.17 4.29
N ALA A 125 4.98 -7.53 3.05
CA ALA A 125 4.55 -8.88 2.69
C ALA A 125 5.59 -9.96 3.01
N ARG A 126 6.88 -9.69 2.72
CA ARG A 126 8.00 -10.61 3.05
C ARG A 126 8.40 -10.60 4.52
N GLY A 127 7.86 -9.66 5.28
CA GLY A 127 8.13 -9.50 6.69
C GLY A 127 9.43 -8.80 7.07
N CYS A 128 10.03 -8.10 6.12
CA CYS A 128 11.11 -7.18 6.39
C CYS A 128 10.53 -5.86 6.91
N ALA A 129 11.22 -5.21 7.86
CA ALA A 129 10.94 -3.80 8.13
C ALA A 129 11.32 -2.99 6.88
N ALA A 130 10.40 -2.14 6.42
CA ALA A 130 10.60 -1.25 5.28
C ALA A 130 11.53 -0.08 5.63
#